data_AF-A0AAD5A1H5-F1
#
_entry.id   AF-A0AAD5A1H5-F1
#
_cell.length_a   1.000
_cell.length_b   1.000
_cell.length_c   1.000
_cell.angle_alpha   90.00
_cell.angle_beta   90.00
_cell.angle_gamma   90.00
#
_symmetry.space_group_name_H-M   'P 1'
#
loop_
_entity.id
_entity.type
_entity.pdbx_description
1 polymer ?
#
loop_
_entity_poly.entity_id
_entity_poly.type
_entity_poly.pdbx_seq_one_letter_code
_entity_poly.pdbx_strand_id
1 'polypeptide(L)'
;QNPHLNQNAWNNLEKYCRSLTKHYENVYVCSGPLYLPRQEVDGKMYVKYQVIGKNHVAVPTHFFKVVILEKKHGEVELRPYVMPNAPVDEKIPLERFLVPIESIERASGLLFVPNILKRTNNLQAISAKA
;
A
#
# COMPACT_ATOMS: atom_id res chain seq x y z
N GLN A 1 0.84 -13.02 -7.69
CA GLN A 1 -0.09 -12.54 -6.65
C GLN A 1 -1.12 -13.63 -6.39
N ASN A 2 -1.66 -13.73 -5.17
CA ASN A 2 -2.75 -14.65 -4.85
C ASN A 2 -3.96 -14.37 -5.77
N PRO A 3 -4.54 -15.39 -6.44
CA PRO A 3 -5.62 -15.17 -7.41
C PRO A 3 -6.86 -14.49 -6.83
N HIS A 4 -7.28 -14.87 -5.61
CA HIS A 4 -8.46 -14.32 -4.97
C HIS A 4 -8.25 -12.83 -4.62
N LEU A 5 -7.09 -12.48 -4.06
CA LEU A 5 -6.74 -11.07 -3.82
C LEU A 5 -6.79 -10.24 -5.12
N ASN A 6 -6.14 -10.74 -6.17
CA ASN A 6 -5.96 -10.02 -7.43
C ASN A 6 -7.31 -9.73 -8.12
N GLN A 7 -8.21 -10.71 -8.13
CA GLN A 7 -9.50 -10.58 -8.83
C GLN A 7 -10.50 -9.73 -8.05
N ASN A 8 -10.37 -9.68 -6.72
CA ASN A 8 -11.34 -9.09 -5.80
C ASN A 8 -10.81 -7.82 -5.11
N ALA A 9 -10.42 -7.90 -3.84
CA ALA A 9 -10.10 -6.74 -3.01
C ALA A 9 -9.03 -5.81 -3.61
N TRP A 10 -7.98 -6.35 -4.25
CA TRP A 10 -6.95 -5.54 -4.90
C TRP A 10 -7.48 -4.81 -6.14
N ASN A 11 -8.27 -5.49 -6.98
CA ASN A 11 -8.96 -4.88 -8.12
C ASN A 11 -9.97 -3.81 -7.67
N ASN A 12 -10.66 -4.00 -6.53
CA ASN A 12 -11.53 -2.98 -5.94
C ASN A 12 -10.74 -1.73 -5.54
N LEU A 13 -9.56 -1.89 -4.91
CA LEU A 13 -8.66 -0.78 -4.62
C LEU A 13 -8.20 -0.06 -5.89
N GLU A 14 -7.90 -0.79 -6.97
CA GLU A 14 -7.53 -0.22 -8.26
C GLU A 14 -8.68 0.56 -8.93
N LYS A 15 -9.91 0.01 -8.89
CA LYS A 15 -11.12 0.70 -9.36
C LYS A 15 -11.35 1.99 -8.58
N TYR A 16 -11.19 1.93 -7.26
CA TYR A 16 -11.27 3.10 -6.40
C TYR A 16 -10.22 4.14 -6.77
N CYS A 17 -8.95 3.78 -6.96
CA CYS A 17 -7.91 4.71 -7.40
C CYS A 17 -8.27 5.41 -8.73
N ARG A 18 -8.82 4.66 -9.70
CA ARG A 18 -9.33 5.23 -10.96
C ARG A 18 -10.51 6.19 -10.74
N SER A 19 -11.36 5.94 -9.75
CA SER A 19 -12.50 6.80 -9.46
C SER A 19 -12.10 8.17 -8.87
N LEU A 20 -10.94 8.25 -8.21
CA LEU A 20 -10.46 9.48 -7.57
C LEU A 20 -10.13 10.59 -8.58
N THR A 21 -9.87 10.25 -9.84
CA THR A 21 -9.62 11.25 -10.91
C THR A 21 -10.84 12.13 -11.20
N LYS A 22 -12.03 11.75 -10.73
CA LYS A 22 -13.24 12.57 -10.80
C LYS A 22 -13.26 13.72 -9.77
N HIS A 23 -12.43 13.62 -8.73
CA HIS A 23 -12.47 14.52 -7.57
C HIS A 23 -11.16 15.26 -7.31
N TYR A 24 -10.04 14.71 -7.78
CA TYR A 24 -8.70 15.28 -7.63
C TYR A 24 -8.14 15.69 -8.99
N GLU A 25 -7.31 16.73 -9.00
CA GLU A 25 -6.71 17.25 -10.24
C GLU A 25 -5.66 16.28 -10.76
N ASN A 26 -4.73 15.85 -9.90
CA ASN A 26 -3.77 14.81 -10.22
C ASN A 26 -3.87 13.65 -9.23
N VAL A 27 -3.73 12.43 -9.77
CA VAL A 27 -3.69 11.19 -8.99
C VAL A 27 -2.44 10.42 -9.38
N TYR A 28 -1.52 10.25 -8.43
CA TYR A 28 -0.34 9.42 -8.59
C TYR A 28 -0.47 8.17 -7.71
N VAL A 29 0.01 7.04 -8.22
CA VAL A 29 -0.06 5.77 -7.50
C VAL A 29 1.30 5.10 -7.55
N CYS A 30 1.90 4.87 -6.38
CA CYS A 30 3.04 3.96 -6.24
C CYS A 30 2.55 2.64 -5.67
N SER A 31 2.98 1.51 -6.22
CA SER A 31 2.61 0.18 -5.73
C SER A 31 3.83 -0.73 -5.74
N GLY A 32 3.90 -1.64 -4.78
CA GLY A 32 5.03 -2.54 -4.69
C GLY A 32 4.83 -3.67 -3.68
N PRO A 33 5.75 -4.64 -3.67
CA PRO A 33 5.73 -5.75 -2.73
C PRO A 33 6.26 -5.33 -1.35
N LEU A 34 5.82 -6.04 -0.31
CA LEU A 34 6.42 -6.02 1.02
C LEU A 34 6.73 -7.42 1.51
N TYR A 35 7.81 -7.54 2.27
CA TYR A 35 8.27 -8.76 2.93
C TYR A 35 8.28 -8.52 4.44
N LEU A 36 7.09 -8.61 5.05
CA LEU A 36 6.90 -8.26 6.45
C LEU A 36 7.32 -9.42 7.37
N PRO A 37 8.03 -9.13 8.47
CA PRO A 37 8.46 -10.16 9.40
C PRO A 37 7.26 -10.67 10.22
N ARG A 38 7.33 -11.92 10.65
CA ARG A 38 6.39 -12.54 11.59
C ARG A 38 7.17 -13.18 12.73
N GLN A 39 6.58 -13.16 13.92
CA GLN A 39 7.15 -13.86 15.07
C GLN A 39 6.90 -15.35 14.93
N GLU A 40 7.95 -16.16 15.09
CA GLU A 40 7.82 -17.62 15.15
C GLU A 40 7.78 -18.12 16.60
N VAL A 41 7.61 -19.43 16.78
CA VAL A 41 7.41 -20.08 18.10
C VAL A 41 8.59 -19.91 19.05
N ASP A 42 9.78 -19.62 18.53
CA ASP A 42 11.00 -19.33 19.31
C ASP A 42 11.04 -17.88 19.82
N GLY A 43 10.00 -17.08 19.54
CA GLY A 43 9.89 -15.68 19.92
C GLY A 43 10.67 -14.72 19.04
N LYS A 44 11.39 -15.19 18.01
CA LYS A 44 12.17 -14.33 17.11
C LYS A 44 11.36 -13.92 15.89
N MET A 45 11.75 -12.79 15.30
CA MET A 45 11.14 -12.24 14.09
C MET A 45 11.87 -12.76 12.86
N TYR A 46 11.13 -13.34 11.91
CA TYR A 46 11.69 -13.82 10.64
C TYR A 46 10.92 -13.23 9.46
N VAL A 47 11.66 -12.95 8.39
CA VAL A 47 11.07 -12.70 7.07
C VAL A 47 11.11 -14.01 6.30
N LYS A 48 9.94 -14.57 6.01
CA LYS A 48 9.80 -15.82 5.27
C LYS A 48 8.86 -15.62 4.09
N TYR A 49 9.30 -15.98 2.90
CA TYR A 49 8.51 -15.91 1.67
C TYR A 49 8.86 -17.06 0.73
N GLN A 50 7.88 -17.48 -0.06
CA GLN A 50 8.09 -18.47 -1.11
C GLN A 50 8.87 -17.84 -2.27
N VAL A 51 9.71 -18.64 -2.93
CA VAL A 51 10.22 -18.33 -4.27
C VAL A 51 9.68 -19.35 -5.27
N ILE A 52 9.40 -18.94 -6.50
CA ILE A 52 8.78 -19.80 -7.52
C ILE A 52 9.58 -19.82 -8.84
N GLY A 53 9.50 -20.96 -9.53
CA GLY A 53 10.17 -21.19 -10.81
C GLY A 53 11.69 -21.31 -10.71
N LYS A 54 12.34 -21.58 -11.85
CA LYS A 54 13.81 -21.77 -11.93
C LYS A 54 14.61 -20.53 -11.56
N ASN A 55 14.00 -19.35 -11.69
CA ASN A 55 14.63 -18.06 -11.41
C ASN A 55 14.36 -17.56 -9.99
N HIS A 56 13.74 -18.38 -9.14
CA HIS A 56 13.45 -18.04 -7.74
C HIS A 56 12.73 -16.70 -7.57
N VAL A 57 11.67 -16.47 -8.37
CA VAL A 57 10.87 -15.24 -8.29
C VAL A 57 10.22 -15.17 -6.91
N ALA A 58 10.52 -14.12 -6.14
CA ALA A 58 10.01 -13.95 -4.79
C ALA A 58 8.51 -13.68 -4.79
N VAL A 59 7.78 -14.36 -3.90
CA VAL A 59 6.35 -14.18 -3.67
C VAL A 59 6.16 -13.23 -2.47
N PRO A 60 5.66 -12.02 -2.67
CA PRO A 60 5.52 -11.05 -1.59
C PRO A 60 4.59 -11.54 -0.47
N THR A 61 4.85 -11.12 0.76
CA THR A 61 3.94 -11.41 1.89
C THR A 61 2.71 -10.50 1.85
N HIS A 62 2.92 -9.25 1.42
CA HIS A 62 1.93 -8.19 1.33
C HIS A 62 2.24 -7.33 0.10
N PHE A 63 1.26 -6.51 -0.30
CA PHE A 63 1.44 -5.44 -1.27
C PHE A 63 1.08 -4.12 -0.62
N PHE A 64 1.78 -3.06 -1.02
CA PHE A 64 1.43 -1.70 -0.66
C PHE A 64 0.92 -0.92 -1.87
N LYS A 65 0.09 0.08 -1.60
CA LYS A 65 -0.27 1.13 -2.56
C LYS A 65 -0.27 2.47 -1.84
N VAL A 66 0.61 3.38 -2.25
CA VAL A 66 0.59 4.78 -1.79
C VAL A 66 -0.09 5.61 -2.87
N VAL A 67 -1.30 6.09 -2.56
CA VAL A 67 -2.06 6.97 -3.44
C VAL A 67 -1.78 8.42 -3.03
N ILE A 68 -1.31 9.23 -3.98
CA ILE A 68 -0.98 10.64 -3.80
C ILE A 68 -2.01 11.44 -4.59
N LEU A 69 -2.72 12.32 -3.90
CA LEU A 69 -3.87 13.02 -4.43
C LEU A 69 -3.65 14.52 -4.34
N GLU A 70 -3.51 15.18 -5.48
CA GLU A 70 -3.31 16.63 -5.56
C GLU A 70 -4.65 17.33 -5.83
N LYS A 71 -4.96 18.34 -5.01
CA LYS A 71 -6.12 19.22 -5.20
C LYS A 71 -5.69 20.51 -5.91
N LYS A 72 -6.69 21.26 -6.40
CA LYS A 72 -6.52 22.52 -7.17
C LYS A 72 -5.67 23.61 -6.56
N HIS A 73 -5.44 23.58 -5.24
CA HIS A 73 -4.63 24.57 -4.53
C HIS A 73 -3.28 24.02 -4.05
N GLY A 74 -2.81 22.92 -4.63
CA GLY A 74 -1.52 22.29 -4.31
C GLY A 74 -1.51 21.51 -2.99
N GLU A 75 -2.68 21.39 -2.34
CA GLU A 75 -2.86 20.48 -1.20
C GLU A 75 -2.68 19.04 -1.67
N VAL A 76 -1.86 18.28 -0.95
CA VAL A 76 -1.63 16.87 -1.23
C VAL A 76 -2.17 16.02 -0.10
N GLU A 77 -3.00 15.04 -0.47
CA GLU A 77 -3.49 14.00 0.42
C GLU A 77 -2.81 12.67 0.08
N LEU A 78 -2.35 11.96 1.11
CA LEU A 78 -1.76 10.62 0.99
C LEU A 78 -2.71 9.58 1.57
N ARG A 79 -2.99 8.54 0.77
CA ARG A 79 -3.72 7.35 1.20
C ARG A 79 -2.84 6.10 1.01
N PRO A 80 -2.01 5.77 2.01
CA PRO A 80 -1.22 4.53 2.08
C PRO A 80 -2.08 3.31 2.47
N TYR A 81 -2.06 2.27 1.63
CA TYR A 81 -2.74 0.99 1.85
C TYR A 81 -1.74 -0.16 1.91
N VAL A 82 -2.01 -1.16 2.75
CA VAL A 82 -1.30 -2.46 2.78
C VAL A 82 -2.31 -3.60 2.83
N MET A 83 -2.16 -4.57 1.93
CA MET A 83 -2.99 -5.79 1.90
C MET A 83 -2.12 -7.05 1.92
N PRO A 84 -2.50 -8.11 2.65
CA PRO A 84 -1.79 -9.39 2.62
C PRO A 84 -1.93 -10.05 1.25
N ASN A 85 -0.88 -10.73 0.79
CA ASN A 85 -0.90 -11.56 -0.43
C ASN A 85 -1.62 -12.90 -0.17
N ALA A 86 -2.87 -12.83 0.26
CA ALA A 86 -3.73 -13.94 0.67
C ALA A 86 -5.19 -13.61 0.32
N PRO A 87 -6.14 -14.56 0.41
CA PRO A 87 -7.55 -14.25 0.25
C PRO A 87 -7.98 -13.17 1.25
N VAL A 88 -8.68 -12.15 0.75
CA VAL A 88 -9.23 -11.03 1.52
C VAL A 88 -10.68 -10.90 1.11
N ASP A 89 -11.60 -10.92 2.08
CA ASP A 89 -13.03 -10.71 1.85
C ASP A 89 -13.25 -9.32 1.25
N GLU A 90 -13.82 -9.28 0.04
CA GLU A 90 -14.07 -8.05 -0.71
C GLU A 90 -15.11 -7.13 -0.09
N LYS A 91 -15.86 -7.60 0.91
CA LYS A 91 -16.81 -6.79 1.68
C LYS A 91 -16.12 -5.94 2.74
N ILE A 92 -14.86 -6.24 3.08
CA ILE A 92 -14.08 -5.42 4.02
C ILE A 92 -13.84 -4.05 3.37
N PRO A 93 -14.25 -2.94 4.02
CA PRO A 93 -14.04 -1.60 3.49
C PRO A 93 -12.55 -1.30 3.28
N LEU A 94 -12.21 -0.59 2.19
CA LEU A 94 -10.82 -0.29 1.83
C LEU A 94 -10.08 0.49 2.94
N GLU A 95 -10.81 1.27 3.72
CA GLU A 95 -10.31 2.07 4.83
C GLU A 95 -9.67 1.21 5.93
N ARG A 96 -10.08 -0.07 6.06
CA ARG A 96 -9.48 -1.02 7.01
C ARG A 96 -8.04 -1.39 6.65
N PHE A 97 -7.62 -1.13 5.41
CA PHE A 97 -6.26 -1.41 4.94
C PHE A 97 -5.37 -0.17 4.94
N LEU A 98 -5.87 0.98 5.40
CA LEU A 98 -5.08 2.19 5.58
C LEU A 98 -4.07 2.00 6.72
N VAL A 99 -2.83 2.42 6.49
CA VAL A 99 -1.73 2.34 7.47
C VAL A 99 -1.02 3.69 7.57
N PRO A 100 -0.26 3.98 8.62
CA PRO A 100 0.65 5.13 8.60
C PRO A 100 1.67 5.00 7.45
N ILE A 101 1.97 6.09 6.74
CA ILE A 101 2.92 6.08 5.61
C ILE A 101 4.32 5.61 6.05
N GLU A 102 4.70 5.96 7.27
CA GLU A 102 5.96 5.61 7.92
C GLU A 102 6.11 4.09 8.06
N SER A 103 4.98 3.36 8.17
CA SER A 103 5.01 1.89 8.22
C SER A 103 5.45 1.29 6.88
N ILE A 104 5.00 1.87 5.76
CA ILE A 104 5.41 1.45 4.42
C ILE A 104 6.86 1.84 4.18
N GLU A 105 7.25 3.07 4.51
CA GLU A 105 8.64 3.54 4.35
C GLU A 105 9.62 2.66 5.11
N ARG A 106 9.31 2.35 6.39
CA ARG A 106 10.14 1.47 7.22
C ARG A 106 10.23 0.05 6.67
N ALA A 107 9.14 -0.50 6.15
CA ALA A 107 9.11 -1.87 5.67
C ALA A 107 9.67 -2.05 4.25
N SER A 108 9.58 -1.02 3.41
CA SER A 108 10.03 -1.05 2.01
C SER A 108 11.43 -0.47 1.80
N GLY A 109 11.93 0.34 2.73
CA GLY A 109 13.16 1.12 2.56
C GLY A 109 13.00 2.31 1.60
N LEU A 110 11.78 2.64 1.18
CA LEU A 110 11.48 3.76 0.29
C LEU A 110 11.13 5.02 1.10
N LEU A 111 11.32 6.19 0.50
CA LEU A 111 10.92 7.49 1.07
C LEU A 111 9.97 8.19 0.11
N PHE A 112 8.73 8.41 0.55
CA PHE A 112 7.69 9.12 -0.19
C PHE A 112 7.58 10.57 0.28
N VAL A 113 7.40 10.79 1.59
CA VAL A 113 7.08 12.10 2.17
C VAL A 113 8.13 13.16 1.89
N PRO A 114 9.45 12.90 2.10
CA PRO A 114 10.47 13.93 1.84
C PRO A 114 10.52 14.37 0.37
N ASN A 115 10.18 13.48 -0.55
CA ASN A 115 10.17 13.79 -1.98
C ASN A 115 8.94 14.63 -2.38
N ILE A 116 7.83 14.47 -1.66
CA ILE A 116 6.60 15.23 -1.87
C ILE A 116 6.70 16.62 -1.23
N LEU A 117 7.24 16.72 -0.01
CA LEU A 117 7.40 18.01 0.69
C LEU A 117 8.36 18.97 -0.03
N LYS A 118 9.27 18.47 -0.87
CA LYS A 118 10.08 19.31 -1.78
C LYS A 118 9.22 20.06 -2.81
N ARG A 119 7.98 19.64 -3.05
CA ARG A 119 7.07 20.19 -4.07
C ARG A 119 5.88 20.94 -3.47
N THR A 120 5.47 20.63 -2.23
CA THR A 120 4.35 21.29 -1.54
C THR A 120 4.58 21.38 -0.03
N ASN A 121 4.08 22.44 0.60
CA ASN A 121 4.15 22.61 2.05
C ASN A 121 2.87 22.14 2.78
N ASN A 122 1.84 21.69 2.05
CA ASN A 122 0.55 21.31 2.64
C ASN A 122 0.24 19.84 2.33
N LEU A 123 0.64 18.96 3.25
CA LEU A 123 0.54 17.50 3.14
C LEU A 123 -0.36 16.94 4.25
N GLN A 124 -1.35 16.13 3.88
CA GLN A 124 -2.19 15.39 4.81
C GLN A 124 -2.08 13.88 4.54
N ALA A 125 -1.57 13.11 5.49
CA ALA A 125 -1.58 11.64 5.41
C ALA A 125 -2.80 11.06 6.13
N ILE A 126 -3.56 10.22 5.44
CA ILE A 126 -4.72 9.51 5.98
C ILE A 126 -4.29 8.12 6.43
N SER A 127 -4.54 7.81 7.70
CA SER A 127 -4.42 6.46 8.26
C SER A 127 -5.78 5.98 8.77
N ALA A 128 -5.93 4.67 8.98
CA ALA A 128 -7.08 4.16 9.72
C ALA A 128 -7.13 4.83 11.11
N LYS A 129 -8.34 5.23 11.55
CA LYS A 129 -8.56 5.61 12.95
C LYS A 129 -8.43 4.33 13.79
N ALA A 130 -7.64 4.41 14.87
CA ALA A 130 -7.48 3.33 15.84
C ALA A 130 -8.83 2.90 16.44
#